data_AF-F2UEA0-F1
#
_entry.id   AF-F2UEA0-F1
#
_cell.length_a   1.000
_cell.length_b   1.000
_cell.length_c   1.000
_cell.angle_alpha   90.00
_cell.angle_beta   90.00
_cell.angle_gamma   90.00
#
_symmetry.space_group_name_H-M   'P 1'
#
loop_
_entity.id
_entity.type
_entity.pdbx_description
1 polymer ?
#
loop_
_entity_poly.entity_id
_entity_poly.type
_entity_poly.pdbx_seq_one_letter_code
_entity_poly.pdbx_strand_id
1 'polypeptide(L)'
;MAPPTLMAATAVVAVLGLLAAGHARAEVVLEEDGNGTFHIFTTDSEQRILINGVDIVAQQSTIEAQQALLEQQQDQISMLEHITCRFATLDTTSFGSLTSIEGKWVGGVLADNGLIYSIPGFAQEVLVINPHAGSTISTISIPNVASILNKWNWGVFSPKNGVIYGIPRNAQTILVINTNTNTAEATSFADPSPPQGDKYIGGVLAQNGLIYAIPASATSVLIIDPETNTADATTIKGLEQGDLKWHSGALTDNGLIYCIPRNADHVLVIDTNTHTVSFFGSDLGEKSWQGGVLAPNGLIFAAPYTASNVLIIDTNTNTTDTTSITGLSGTIPRWTSAVLAPNGLVYMIPVSTAAILIVDPITRTAGTTPITDIDVPALAWFGGVLAKTGGIYGIPYSGQEVLGLDPGC
;
A
#
# COMPACT_ATOMS: atom_id res chain seq x y z
N MET A 1 2.87 51.36 -49.38
CA MET A 1 4.32 51.67 -49.26
C MET A 1 4.52 52.59 -48.07
N ALA A 2 4.98 52.04 -46.94
CA ALA A 2 5.75 52.71 -45.89
C ALA A 2 6.19 51.61 -44.89
N PRO A 3 7.49 51.42 -44.62
CA PRO A 3 8.04 50.39 -43.73
C PRO A 3 8.16 50.91 -42.26
N PRO A 4 8.63 50.10 -41.29
CA PRO A 4 8.21 50.16 -39.89
C PRO A 4 9.01 51.17 -39.05
N THR A 5 8.36 51.78 -38.06
CA THR A 5 9.02 52.53 -36.98
C THR A 5 9.31 51.59 -35.81
N LEU A 6 10.57 51.16 -35.73
CA LEU A 6 11.20 50.54 -34.58
C LEU A 6 11.22 51.56 -33.41
N MET A 7 10.36 51.39 -32.40
CA MET A 7 10.53 52.11 -31.13
C MET A 7 11.58 51.38 -30.30
N ALA A 8 12.76 51.98 -30.23
CA ALA A 8 13.82 51.60 -29.33
C ALA A 8 13.35 51.80 -27.87
N ALA A 9 13.26 50.70 -27.11
CA ALA A 9 13.19 50.77 -25.66
C ALA A 9 14.59 51.10 -25.14
N THR A 10 14.75 52.34 -24.67
CA THR A 10 15.99 52.83 -24.09
C THR A 10 16.23 52.14 -22.75
N ALA A 11 17.05 51.09 -22.72
CA ALA A 11 17.58 50.53 -21.48
C ALA A 11 18.60 51.52 -20.89
N VAL A 12 18.24 52.17 -19.78
CA VAL A 12 19.16 53.03 -19.03
C VAL A 12 20.07 52.11 -18.21
N VAL A 13 21.21 51.72 -18.78
CA VAL A 13 22.27 51.03 -18.04
C VAL A 13 23.06 52.07 -17.25
N ALA A 14 22.80 52.17 -15.95
CA ALA A 14 23.59 52.98 -15.04
C ALA A 14 24.87 52.22 -14.63
N VAL A 15 25.95 52.38 -15.40
CA VAL A 15 27.28 51.88 -15.03
C VAL A 15 27.90 52.84 -14.00
N LEU A 16 27.81 52.48 -12.72
CA LEU A 16 28.51 53.17 -11.63
C LEU A 16 29.94 52.62 -11.53
N GLY A 17 30.87 53.28 -12.25
CA GLY A 17 32.29 52.97 -12.18
C GLY A 17 32.94 53.52 -10.91
N LEU A 18 33.26 52.65 -9.95
CA LEU A 18 34.16 52.95 -8.83
C LEU A 18 35.54 52.36 -9.12
N LEU A 19 36.49 53.25 -9.44
CA LEU A 19 37.91 52.93 -9.61
C LEU A 19 38.53 52.57 -8.26
N ALA A 20 38.85 51.29 -8.06
CA ALA A 20 39.83 50.84 -7.08
C ALA A 20 40.87 49.95 -7.79
N ALA A 21 42.11 50.41 -7.81
CA ALA A 21 43.24 49.66 -8.34
C ALA A 21 43.58 48.50 -7.38
N GLY A 22 43.52 47.26 -7.88
CA GLY A 22 44.01 46.08 -7.17
C GLY A 22 43.12 44.85 -7.36
N HIS A 23 43.44 44.02 -8.35
CA HIS A 23 43.04 42.62 -8.55
C HIS A 23 41.84 42.05 -7.76
N ALA A 24 40.65 42.08 -8.37
CA ALA A 24 39.62 41.04 -8.24
C ALA A 24 38.71 41.07 -9.50
N ARG A 25 38.55 39.93 -10.17
CA ARG A 25 37.91 39.76 -11.49
C ARG A 25 36.47 39.24 -11.34
N ALA A 26 35.57 40.04 -10.79
CA ALA A 26 34.16 39.68 -10.71
C ALA A 26 33.28 40.86 -11.08
N GLU A 27 32.39 40.66 -12.06
CA GLU A 27 31.34 41.62 -12.45
C GLU A 27 30.02 41.19 -11.81
N VAL A 28 29.26 42.17 -11.32
CA VAL A 28 27.93 41.94 -10.74
C VAL A 28 26.89 42.36 -11.77
N VAL A 29 25.97 41.45 -12.09
CA VAL A 29 24.88 41.69 -13.04
C VAL A 29 23.55 41.64 -12.30
N LEU A 30 22.73 42.65 -12.57
CA LEU A 30 21.35 42.77 -12.12
C LEU A 30 20.48 42.92 -13.37
N GLU A 31 19.61 41.96 -13.63
CA GLU A 31 18.80 41.94 -14.85
C GLU A 31 17.36 41.54 -14.52
N GLU A 32 16.39 42.18 -15.18
CA GLU A 32 15.00 41.72 -15.19
C GLU A 32 14.74 41.05 -16.54
N ASP A 33 14.30 39.80 -16.54
CA ASP A 33 14.04 39.08 -17.79
C ASP A 33 12.72 39.50 -18.45
N GLY A 34 12.47 39.01 -19.66
CA GLY A 34 11.25 39.33 -20.42
C GLY A 34 9.92 38.90 -19.77
N ASN A 35 9.99 38.14 -18.67
CA ASN A 35 8.84 37.71 -17.87
C ASN A 35 8.72 38.49 -16.55
N GLY A 36 9.62 39.44 -16.27
CA GLY A 36 9.63 40.26 -15.06
C GLY A 36 10.35 39.62 -13.86
N THR A 37 11.19 38.59 -14.09
CA THR A 37 11.97 37.96 -13.01
C THR A 37 13.26 38.73 -12.79
N PHE A 38 13.54 39.11 -11.54
CA PHE A 38 14.77 39.81 -11.16
C PHE A 38 15.90 38.83 -10.84
N HIS A 39 16.95 38.85 -11.65
CA HIS A 39 18.15 38.03 -11.56
C HIS A 39 19.30 38.82 -10.94
N ILE A 40 20.00 38.19 -9.99
CA ILE A 40 21.20 38.73 -9.34
C ILE A 40 22.29 37.67 -9.47
N PHE A 41 23.39 37.96 -10.18
CA PHE A 41 24.51 37.03 -10.31
C PHE A 41 25.86 37.72 -10.41
N THR A 42 26.92 36.99 -10.03
CA THR A 42 28.32 37.39 -10.15
C THR A 42 28.97 36.53 -11.22
N THR A 43 29.85 37.10 -12.05
CA THR A 43 30.60 36.34 -13.07
C THR A 43 31.65 35.41 -12.49
N ASP A 44 31.92 35.52 -11.18
CA ASP A 44 32.82 34.66 -10.42
C ASP A 44 32.01 33.90 -9.36
N SER A 45 31.97 32.58 -9.49
CA SER A 45 31.24 31.67 -8.60
C SER A 45 31.85 31.57 -7.19
N GLU A 46 33.06 32.07 -6.97
CA GLU A 46 33.69 32.11 -5.64
C GLU A 46 33.31 33.36 -4.83
N GLN A 47 32.62 34.34 -5.44
CA GLN A 47 32.18 35.55 -4.75
C GLN A 47 30.82 35.37 -4.07
N ARG A 48 30.66 35.99 -2.90
CA ARG A 48 29.44 35.91 -2.10
C ARG A 48 28.36 36.86 -2.61
N ILE A 49 27.12 36.40 -2.66
CA ILE A 49 25.95 37.25 -2.92
C ILE A 49 25.30 37.60 -1.57
N LEU A 50 25.38 38.88 -1.20
CA LEU A 50 24.84 39.38 0.06
C LEU A 50 23.54 40.17 -0.17
N ILE A 51 22.45 39.79 0.49
CA ILE A 51 21.22 40.58 0.55
C ILE A 51 21.05 41.08 1.98
N ASN A 52 21.04 42.40 2.17
CA ASN A 52 21.00 43.03 3.50
C ASN A 52 22.09 42.53 4.48
N GLY A 53 23.27 42.18 3.95
CA GLY A 53 24.39 41.65 4.73
C GLY A 53 24.35 40.14 4.99
N VAL A 54 23.35 39.42 4.47
CA VAL A 54 23.22 37.97 4.59
C VAL A 54 23.70 37.29 3.32
N ASP A 55 24.61 36.33 3.45
CA ASP A 55 25.08 35.49 2.35
C ASP A 55 24.02 34.41 2.03
N ILE A 56 23.32 34.61 0.92
CA ILE A 56 22.20 33.74 0.55
C ILE A 56 22.64 32.35 0.11
N VAL A 57 23.85 32.22 -0.43
CA VAL A 57 24.41 30.92 -0.85
C VAL A 57 24.82 30.13 0.38
N ALA A 58 25.53 30.77 1.32
CA ALA A 58 25.88 30.15 2.59
C ALA A 58 24.64 29.81 3.44
N GLN A 59 23.61 30.66 3.41
CA GLN A 59 22.34 30.39 4.07
C GLN A 59 21.63 29.18 3.45
N GLN A 60 21.59 29.07 2.12
CA GLN A 60 21.01 27.92 1.42
C GLN A 60 21.74 26.62 1.80
N SER A 61 23.08 26.62 1.79
CA SER A 61 23.86 25.45 2.23
C SER A 61 23.62 25.10 3.70
N THR A 62 23.40 26.11 4.56
CA THR A 62 23.05 25.89 5.97
C THR A 62 21.67 25.24 6.10
N ILE A 63 20.69 25.68 5.30
CA ILE A 63 19.34 25.10 5.27
C ILE A 63 19.39 23.65 4.80
N GLU A 64 20.13 23.35 3.73
CA GLU A 64 20.32 21.99 3.21
C GLU A 64 20.97 21.08 4.26
N ALA A 65 22.01 21.58 4.96
CA ALA A 65 22.63 20.85 6.05
C ALA A 65 21.68 20.63 7.24
N GLN A 66 20.83 21.61 7.57
CA GLN A 66 19.80 21.47 8.61
C GLN A 66 18.73 20.45 8.20
N GLN A 67 18.32 20.42 6.93
CA GLN A 67 17.37 19.43 6.41
C GLN A 67 17.93 18.01 6.52
N ALA A 68 19.17 17.79 6.06
CA ALA A 68 19.84 16.50 6.19
C ALA A 68 19.98 16.05 7.65
N LEU A 69 20.25 16.99 8.57
CA LEU A 69 20.31 16.69 10.01
C LEU A 69 18.94 16.33 10.58
N LEU A 70 17.86 17.00 10.16
CA LEU A 70 16.50 16.68 10.58
C LEU A 70 16.08 15.29 10.09
N GLU A 71 16.41 14.93 8.84
CA GLU A 71 16.20 13.58 8.31
C GLU A 71 16.95 12.54 9.15
N GLN A 72 18.23 12.79 9.47
CA GLN A 72 19.01 11.91 10.33
C GLN A 72 18.44 11.79 11.75
N GLN A 73 17.95 12.89 12.34
CA GLN A 73 17.31 12.88 13.64
C GLN A 73 15.99 12.09 13.61
N GLN A 74 15.21 12.23 12.54
CA GLN A 74 13.98 11.47 12.35
C GLN A 74 14.27 9.98 12.26
N ASP A 75 15.30 9.58 11.51
CA ASP A 75 15.75 8.19 11.42
C ASP A 75 16.19 7.65 12.80
N GLN A 76 16.90 8.46 13.60
CA GLN A 76 17.32 8.08 14.95
C GLN A 76 16.13 7.92 15.91
N ILE A 77 15.15 8.83 15.87
CA ILE A 77 13.95 8.76 16.69
C ILE A 77 13.16 7.51 16.32
N SER A 78 12.93 7.25 15.03
CA SER A 78 12.24 6.06 14.57
C SER A 78 12.96 4.77 14.99
N MET A 79 14.30 4.77 14.99
CA MET A 79 15.08 3.64 15.51
C MET A 79 14.91 3.45 17.04
N LEU A 80 14.89 4.54 17.81
CA LEU A 80 14.73 4.51 19.28
C LEU A 80 13.32 4.08 19.69
N GLU A 81 12.28 4.60 19.03
CA GLU A 81 10.89 4.19 19.22
C GLU A 81 10.73 2.70 18.92
N HIS A 82 11.31 2.23 17.80
CA HIS A 82 11.32 0.82 17.42
C HIS A 82 12.03 -0.07 18.46
N ILE A 83 13.16 0.36 19.03
CA ILE A 83 13.85 -0.40 20.09
C ILE A 83 12.98 -0.48 21.34
N THR A 84 12.29 0.61 21.69
CA THR A 84 11.44 0.66 22.88
C THR A 84 10.22 -0.25 22.73
N CYS A 85 9.57 -0.24 21.56
CA CYS A 85 8.39 -1.08 21.30
C CYS A 85 8.74 -2.58 21.17
N ARG A 86 9.97 -2.96 20.81
CA ARG A 86 10.41 -4.37 20.83
C ARG A 86 10.23 -5.07 22.18
N PHE A 87 10.05 -4.32 23.27
CA PHE A 87 9.79 -4.85 24.61
C PHE A 87 8.31 -4.84 25.01
N ALA A 88 7.41 -4.31 24.16
CA ALA A 88 5.97 -4.38 24.40
C ALA A 88 5.46 -5.82 24.17
N THR A 89 4.55 -6.26 25.05
CA THR A 89 3.89 -7.56 24.91
C THR A 89 2.73 -7.44 23.93
N LEU A 90 2.71 -8.31 22.93
CA LEU A 90 1.56 -8.47 22.04
C LEU A 90 0.41 -9.11 22.83
N ASP A 91 -0.69 -8.39 22.96
CA ASP A 91 -1.91 -8.94 23.56
C ASP A 91 -2.84 -9.47 22.48
N THR A 92 -3.37 -10.68 22.70
CA THR A 92 -4.30 -11.35 21.79
C THR A 92 -5.67 -11.52 22.43
N THR A 93 -6.72 -11.15 21.71
CA THR A 93 -8.12 -11.29 22.14
C THR A 93 -8.95 -11.91 21.02
N SER A 94 -10.09 -12.50 21.36
CA SER A 94 -11.11 -12.90 20.39
C SER A 94 -12.49 -12.44 20.84
N PHE A 95 -13.37 -12.15 19.88
CA PHE A 95 -14.72 -11.68 20.17
C PHE A 95 -15.70 -11.93 19.02
N GLY A 96 -16.99 -11.81 19.34
CA GLY A 96 -18.08 -11.94 18.39
C GLY A 96 -18.35 -13.40 18.04
N SER A 97 -19.41 -13.98 18.60
CA SER A 97 -19.77 -15.38 18.35
C SER A 97 -20.43 -15.54 16.98
N LEU A 98 -19.79 -16.32 16.10
CA LEU A 98 -20.19 -16.55 14.71
C LEU A 98 -20.48 -18.03 14.45
N THR A 99 -21.24 -18.31 13.38
CA THR A 99 -21.52 -19.68 12.94
C THR A 99 -20.26 -20.39 12.44
N SER A 100 -20.21 -21.72 12.53
CA SER A 100 -19.05 -22.56 12.13
C SER A 100 -18.95 -22.85 10.63
N ILE A 101 -19.51 -21.99 9.78
CA ILE A 101 -19.41 -22.18 8.33
C ILE A 101 -17.98 -21.81 7.89
N GLU A 102 -17.35 -22.66 7.08
CA GLU A 102 -16.06 -22.37 6.47
C GLU A 102 -16.19 -21.33 5.34
N GLY A 103 -15.19 -20.48 5.18
CA GLY A 103 -15.09 -19.56 4.04
C GLY A 103 -16.05 -18.38 4.05
N LYS A 104 -16.58 -18.01 5.22
CA LYS A 104 -17.60 -16.95 5.35
C LYS A 104 -17.13 -15.64 4.75
N TRP A 105 -16.07 -15.07 5.30
CA TRP A 105 -15.48 -13.81 4.87
C TRP A 105 -14.00 -13.99 4.53
N VAL A 106 -13.54 -13.24 3.53
CA VAL A 106 -12.17 -13.32 3.01
C VAL A 106 -11.65 -11.90 2.82
N GLY A 107 -10.78 -11.47 3.74
CA GLY A 107 -10.30 -10.10 3.80
C GLY A 107 -11.32 -9.13 4.41
N GLY A 108 -10.79 -8.00 4.87
CA GLY A 108 -11.57 -6.92 5.45
C GLY A 108 -11.01 -5.58 5.03
N VAL A 109 -11.83 -4.56 5.14
CA VAL A 109 -11.50 -3.21 4.68
C VAL A 109 -11.89 -2.21 5.75
N LEU A 110 -10.92 -1.44 6.24
CA LEU A 110 -11.18 -0.30 7.10
C LEU A 110 -11.76 0.84 6.26
N ALA A 111 -12.91 1.38 6.66
CA ALA A 111 -13.52 2.55 6.05
C ALA A 111 -13.26 3.83 6.87
N ASP A 112 -13.56 4.99 6.28
CA ASP A 112 -13.34 6.28 6.95
C ASP A 112 -14.18 6.49 8.20
N ASN A 113 -15.33 5.82 8.31
CA ASN A 113 -16.15 5.82 9.52
C ASN A 113 -15.53 5.03 10.69
N GLY A 114 -14.36 4.41 10.49
CA GLY A 114 -13.62 3.66 11.51
C GLY A 114 -14.06 2.21 11.67
N LEU A 115 -15.07 1.76 10.92
CA LEU A 115 -15.53 0.37 10.93
C LEU A 115 -14.75 -0.47 9.91
N ILE A 116 -14.64 -1.77 10.21
CA ILE A 116 -14.03 -2.76 9.31
C ILE A 116 -15.17 -3.58 8.68
N TYR A 117 -15.18 -3.66 7.36
CA TYR A 117 -16.17 -4.43 6.60
C TYR A 117 -15.50 -5.67 5.99
N SER A 118 -15.93 -6.85 6.38
CA SER A 118 -15.39 -8.12 5.92
C SER A 118 -16.12 -8.59 4.66
N ILE A 119 -15.36 -8.99 3.64
CA ILE A 119 -15.90 -9.27 2.32
C ILE A 119 -16.41 -10.72 2.25
N PRO A 120 -17.67 -10.97 1.87
CA PRO A 120 -18.25 -12.31 1.88
C PRO A 120 -17.71 -13.16 0.73
N GLY A 121 -17.02 -14.25 1.08
CA GLY A 121 -16.66 -15.31 0.16
C GLY A 121 -17.84 -16.27 -0.02
N PHE A 122 -18.17 -17.01 1.04
CA PHE A 122 -19.27 -17.99 1.08
C PHE A 122 -20.49 -17.42 1.80
N ALA A 123 -20.30 -16.47 2.71
CA ALA A 123 -21.39 -15.81 3.40
C ALA A 123 -22.33 -15.08 2.43
N GLN A 124 -23.54 -14.79 2.91
CA GLN A 124 -24.57 -14.03 2.19
C GLN A 124 -24.71 -12.60 2.72
N GLU A 125 -23.88 -12.22 3.68
CA GLU A 125 -23.91 -10.94 4.37
C GLU A 125 -22.49 -10.43 4.55
N VAL A 126 -22.33 -9.12 4.62
CA VAL A 126 -21.08 -8.46 5.01
C VAL A 126 -21.02 -8.46 6.53
N LEU A 127 -19.89 -8.89 7.13
CA LEU A 127 -19.65 -8.72 8.56
C LEU A 127 -19.06 -7.33 8.79
N VAL A 128 -19.62 -6.59 9.74
CA VAL A 128 -19.13 -5.26 10.15
C VAL A 128 -18.58 -5.37 11.56
N ILE A 129 -17.30 -5.03 11.71
CA ILE A 129 -16.56 -5.04 12.97
C ILE A 129 -16.38 -3.60 13.39
N ASN A 130 -16.69 -3.31 14.66
CA ASN A 130 -16.45 -2.01 15.26
C ASN A 130 -15.24 -2.09 16.21
N PRO A 131 -14.05 -1.62 15.78
CA PRO A 131 -12.82 -1.76 16.54
C PRO A 131 -12.71 -0.65 17.61
N HIS A 132 -13.16 -0.95 18.83
CA HIS A 132 -12.98 -0.10 20.02
C HIS A 132 -12.81 -0.94 21.30
N ALA A 133 -12.63 -0.29 22.44
CA ALA A 133 -12.67 -0.94 23.75
C ALA A 133 -14.05 -1.60 23.96
N GLY A 134 -14.10 -2.94 24.01
CA GLY A 134 -15.34 -3.72 23.97
C GLY A 134 -15.90 -3.93 22.56
N SER A 135 -15.01 -4.19 21.59
CA SER A 135 -15.31 -4.36 20.16
C SER A 135 -16.57 -5.22 19.91
N THR A 136 -17.35 -4.83 18.91
CA THR A 136 -18.63 -5.48 18.57
C THR A 136 -18.69 -5.88 17.10
N ILE A 137 -19.65 -6.76 16.78
CA ILE A 137 -19.94 -7.19 15.41
C ILE A 137 -21.42 -6.98 15.06
N SER A 138 -21.68 -6.74 13.78
CA SER A 138 -23.01 -6.69 13.18
C SER A 138 -22.92 -7.16 11.72
N THR A 139 -24.05 -7.27 11.01
CA THR A 139 -24.04 -7.70 9.61
C THR A 139 -24.91 -6.82 8.71
N ILE A 140 -24.55 -6.77 7.43
CA ILE A 140 -25.33 -6.13 6.37
C ILE A 140 -25.75 -7.20 5.37
N SER A 141 -27.06 -7.38 5.20
CA SER A 141 -27.60 -8.30 4.21
C SER A 141 -27.32 -7.81 2.79
N ILE A 142 -27.02 -8.73 1.89
CA ILE A 142 -26.87 -8.43 0.46
C ILE A 142 -28.06 -9.05 -0.28
N PRO A 143 -29.00 -8.25 -0.79
CA PRO A 143 -30.17 -8.77 -1.48
C PRO A 143 -29.78 -9.57 -2.73
N ASN A 144 -30.51 -10.67 -2.99
CA ASN A 144 -30.41 -11.46 -4.22
C ASN A 144 -29.00 -12.02 -4.53
N VAL A 145 -28.19 -12.29 -3.51
CA VAL A 145 -26.88 -12.92 -3.70
C VAL A 145 -27.05 -14.37 -4.16
N ALA A 146 -26.40 -14.70 -5.28
CA ALA A 146 -26.31 -16.07 -5.76
C ALA A 146 -25.54 -16.95 -4.76
N SER A 147 -25.93 -18.22 -4.62
CA SER A 147 -25.25 -19.20 -3.75
C SER A 147 -23.90 -19.70 -4.30
N ILE A 148 -23.20 -18.85 -5.04
CA ILE A 148 -21.85 -19.13 -5.55
C ILE A 148 -20.87 -19.06 -4.37
N LEU A 149 -19.86 -19.94 -4.38
CA LEU A 149 -18.75 -19.92 -3.41
C LEU A 149 -17.62 -19.04 -3.94
N ASN A 150 -16.86 -18.42 -3.03
CA ASN A 150 -15.74 -17.53 -3.37
C ASN A 150 -16.16 -16.41 -4.33
N LYS A 151 -17.32 -15.78 -4.08
CA LYS A 151 -17.91 -14.75 -4.97
C LYS A 151 -16.96 -13.58 -5.13
N TRP A 152 -16.66 -12.96 -4.00
CA TRP A 152 -15.74 -11.87 -3.85
C TRP A 152 -14.62 -12.27 -2.91
N ASN A 153 -13.49 -11.60 -3.04
CA ASN A 153 -12.34 -11.80 -2.18
C ASN A 153 -11.67 -10.45 -1.97
N TRP A 154 -11.36 -10.07 -0.74
CA TRP A 154 -10.89 -8.73 -0.40
C TRP A 154 -11.76 -7.59 -0.97
N GLY A 155 -11.45 -6.38 -0.57
CA GLY A 155 -12.16 -5.20 -1.05
C GLY A 155 -11.28 -3.98 -0.94
N VAL A 156 -11.73 -2.92 -1.58
CA VAL A 156 -10.98 -1.66 -1.62
C VAL A 156 -11.96 -0.53 -1.33
N PHE A 157 -11.64 0.27 -0.31
CA PHE A 157 -12.41 1.45 0.05
C PHE A 157 -11.99 2.63 -0.85
N SER A 158 -12.98 3.28 -1.46
CA SER A 158 -12.80 4.54 -2.18
C SER A 158 -13.22 5.70 -1.27
N PRO A 159 -12.27 6.52 -0.78
CA PRO A 159 -12.60 7.67 0.08
C PRO A 159 -13.37 8.76 -0.68
N LYS A 160 -13.30 8.77 -2.02
CA LYS A 160 -14.00 9.78 -2.84
C LYS A 160 -15.52 9.69 -2.73
N ASN A 161 -16.05 8.48 -2.53
CA ASN A 161 -17.50 8.24 -2.49
C ASN A 161 -17.97 7.46 -1.25
N GLY A 162 -17.06 7.00 -0.38
CA GLY A 162 -17.41 6.24 0.82
C GLY A 162 -17.95 4.84 0.49
N VAL A 163 -17.43 4.22 -0.58
CA VAL A 163 -17.87 2.91 -1.05
C VAL A 163 -16.70 1.93 -1.00
N ILE A 164 -16.98 0.71 -0.56
CA ILE A 164 -16.08 -0.43 -0.69
C ILE A 164 -16.49 -1.24 -1.91
N TYR A 165 -15.51 -1.54 -2.75
CA TYR A 165 -15.65 -2.42 -3.91
C TYR A 165 -15.03 -3.78 -3.59
N GLY A 166 -15.86 -4.81 -3.46
CA GLY A 166 -15.41 -6.19 -3.26
C GLY A 166 -14.98 -6.83 -4.58
N ILE A 167 -13.78 -7.38 -4.62
CA ILE A 167 -13.13 -7.80 -5.87
C ILE A 167 -13.77 -9.11 -6.39
N PRO A 168 -14.20 -9.18 -7.66
CA PRO A 168 -14.95 -10.32 -8.20
C PRO A 168 -14.03 -11.52 -8.47
N ARG A 169 -13.95 -12.45 -7.50
CA ARG A 169 -13.13 -13.66 -7.63
C ARG A 169 -13.74 -14.67 -8.60
N ASN A 170 -14.96 -15.13 -8.28
CA ASN A 170 -15.75 -16.03 -9.13
C ASN A 170 -17.05 -15.38 -9.61
N ALA A 171 -17.47 -14.27 -9.01
CA ALA A 171 -18.68 -13.55 -9.40
C ALA A 171 -18.48 -12.79 -10.72
N GLN A 172 -19.55 -12.59 -11.47
CA GLN A 172 -19.57 -11.71 -12.66
C GLN A 172 -20.06 -10.30 -12.33
N THR A 173 -20.04 -9.95 -11.05
CA THR A 173 -20.41 -8.63 -10.54
C THR A 173 -19.42 -8.22 -9.47
N ILE A 174 -19.15 -6.92 -9.38
CA ILE A 174 -18.37 -6.30 -8.32
C ILE A 174 -19.32 -6.02 -7.15
N LEU A 175 -18.94 -6.39 -5.93
CA LEU A 175 -19.73 -6.09 -4.74
C LEU A 175 -19.57 -4.61 -4.40
N VAL A 176 -20.68 -3.92 -4.12
CA VAL A 176 -20.70 -2.52 -3.74
C VAL A 176 -21.26 -2.40 -2.33
N ILE A 177 -20.45 -1.88 -1.39
CA ILE A 177 -20.87 -1.63 0.00
C ILE A 177 -20.76 -0.13 0.25
N ASN A 178 -21.89 0.54 0.46
CA ASN A 178 -21.92 1.95 0.81
C ASN A 178 -21.79 2.08 2.33
N THR A 179 -20.67 2.66 2.79
CA THR A 179 -20.35 2.76 4.23
C THR A 179 -21.07 3.92 4.90
N ASN A 180 -21.60 4.87 4.13
CA ASN A 180 -22.39 5.99 4.65
C ASN A 180 -23.82 5.56 4.98
N THR A 181 -24.39 4.64 4.19
CA THR A 181 -25.76 4.13 4.39
C THR A 181 -25.81 2.73 5.01
N ASN A 182 -24.66 2.07 5.18
CA ASN A 182 -24.56 0.67 5.63
C ASN A 182 -25.43 -0.29 4.80
N THR A 183 -25.36 -0.15 3.47
CA THR A 183 -26.08 -1.00 2.53
C THR A 183 -25.11 -1.68 1.56
N ALA A 184 -25.45 -2.87 1.11
CA ALA A 184 -24.66 -3.60 0.12
C ALA A 184 -25.52 -4.09 -1.05
N GLU A 185 -24.96 -4.08 -2.26
CA GLU A 185 -25.57 -4.64 -3.46
C GLU A 185 -24.54 -5.37 -4.32
N ALA A 186 -25.01 -6.32 -5.13
CA ALA A 186 -24.16 -7.24 -5.88
C ALA A 186 -24.64 -7.52 -7.31
N THR A 187 -25.57 -6.72 -7.85
CA THR A 187 -26.26 -7.04 -9.10
C THR A 187 -26.06 -6.02 -10.22
N SER A 188 -25.83 -4.75 -9.89
CA SER A 188 -25.83 -3.66 -10.86
C SER A 188 -24.46 -3.40 -11.50
N PHE A 189 -23.37 -3.72 -10.80
CA PHE A 189 -22.01 -3.45 -11.27
C PHE A 189 -21.36 -4.72 -11.84
N ALA A 190 -21.36 -4.85 -13.17
CA ALA A 190 -20.84 -6.02 -13.85
C ALA A 190 -19.31 -6.06 -13.92
N ASP A 191 -18.74 -7.26 -13.80
CA ASP A 191 -17.37 -7.54 -14.24
C ASP A 191 -17.40 -7.90 -15.73
N PRO A 192 -16.73 -7.14 -16.62
CA PRO A 192 -16.75 -7.37 -18.06
C PRO A 192 -15.90 -8.57 -18.50
N SER A 193 -15.09 -9.15 -17.60
CA SER A 193 -14.22 -10.27 -17.94
C SER A 193 -14.99 -11.58 -18.18
N PRO A 194 -14.45 -12.50 -19.00
CA PRO A 194 -15.06 -13.80 -19.23
C PRO A 194 -15.28 -14.57 -17.91
N PRO A 195 -16.35 -15.38 -17.79
CA PRO A 195 -16.51 -16.28 -16.66
C PRO A 195 -15.34 -17.24 -16.52
N GLN A 196 -14.69 -17.21 -15.37
CA GLN A 196 -13.55 -18.05 -15.01
C GLN A 196 -13.49 -18.14 -13.47
N GLY A 197 -12.95 -19.24 -12.95
CA GLY A 197 -12.66 -19.37 -11.52
C GLY A 197 -11.40 -18.60 -11.12
N ASP A 198 -11.40 -18.05 -9.92
CA ASP A 198 -10.27 -17.39 -9.28
C ASP A 198 -9.65 -16.26 -10.12
N LYS A 199 -10.47 -15.51 -10.86
CA LYS A 199 -10.00 -14.45 -11.76
C LYS A 199 -9.13 -13.42 -11.04
N TYR A 200 -9.68 -12.89 -9.96
CA TYR A 200 -9.11 -11.79 -9.18
C TYR A 200 -9.19 -12.12 -7.68
N ILE A 201 -8.21 -11.70 -6.89
CA ILE A 201 -8.22 -11.95 -5.44
C ILE A 201 -8.00 -10.68 -4.62
N GLY A 202 -6.94 -9.94 -4.88
CA GLY A 202 -6.67 -8.66 -4.23
C GLY A 202 -7.15 -7.48 -5.07
N GLY A 203 -7.20 -6.31 -4.47
CA GLY A 203 -7.39 -5.04 -5.18
C GLY A 203 -6.59 -3.95 -4.51
N VAL A 204 -6.19 -2.94 -5.29
CA VAL A 204 -5.40 -1.81 -4.81
C VAL A 204 -5.97 -0.52 -5.39
N LEU A 205 -6.30 0.44 -4.52
CA LEU A 205 -6.65 1.80 -4.94
C LEU A 205 -5.36 2.56 -5.26
N ALA A 206 -5.18 2.98 -6.50
CA ALA A 206 -4.04 3.76 -6.93
C ALA A 206 -4.26 5.28 -6.74
N GLN A 207 -3.19 6.07 -6.79
CA GLN A 207 -3.26 7.54 -6.65
C GLN A 207 -4.10 8.20 -7.76
N ASN A 208 -4.22 7.56 -8.93
CA ASN A 208 -5.09 8.02 -10.01
C ASN A 208 -6.60 7.85 -9.71
N GLY A 209 -6.96 7.27 -8.56
CA GLY A 209 -8.34 7.06 -8.12
C GLY A 209 -9.00 5.79 -8.65
N LEU A 210 -8.32 5.00 -9.48
CA LEU A 210 -8.80 3.72 -9.99
C LEU A 210 -8.38 2.57 -9.06
N ILE A 211 -9.19 1.51 -9.06
CA ILE A 211 -8.89 0.28 -8.35
C ILE A 211 -8.39 -0.76 -9.35
N TYR A 212 -7.23 -1.34 -9.07
CA TYR A 212 -6.64 -2.41 -9.88
C TYR A 212 -6.80 -3.74 -9.17
N ALA A 213 -7.64 -4.61 -9.71
CA ALA A 213 -7.84 -5.96 -9.22
C ALA A 213 -6.73 -6.90 -9.70
N ILE A 214 -6.08 -7.57 -8.76
CA ILE A 214 -4.89 -8.39 -8.99
C ILE A 214 -5.26 -9.68 -9.73
N PRO A 215 -4.65 -9.97 -10.89
CA PRO A 215 -5.05 -11.08 -11.76
C PRO A 215 -4.53 -12.42 -11.24
N ALA A 216 -5.30 -13.07 -10.37
CA ALA A 216 -4.91 -14.35 -9.78
C ALA A 216 -4.86 -15.46 -10.84
N SER A 217 -5.95 -15.70 -11.57
CA SER A 217 -5.97 -16.65 -12.69
C SER A 217 -6.36 -15.99 -14.02
N ALA A 218 -6.76 -14.72 -14.00
CA ALA A 218 -7.09 -13.96 -15.19
C ALA A 218 -5.86 -13.64 -16.07
N THR A 219 -6.09 -13.44 -17.37
CA THR A 219 -5.06 -13.00 -18.35
C THR A 219 -5.09 -11.48 -18.59
N SER A 220 -5.80 -10.75 -17.74
CA SER A 220 -5.95 -9.29 -17.76
C SER A 220 -6.04 -8.76 -16.34
N VAL A 221 -5.65 -7.51 -16.11
CA VAL A 221 -5.97 -6.79 -14.87
C VAL A 221 -7.35 -6.17 -15.04
N LEU A 222 -8.23 -6.31 -14.04
CA LEU A 222 -9.51 -5.60 -14.01
C LEU A 222 -9.30 -4.23 -13.35
N ILE A 223 -9.60 -3.18 -14.09
CA ILE A 223 -9.55 -1.78 -13.64
C ILE A 223 -10.98 -1.37 -13.33
N ILE A 224 -11.23 -0.86 -12.13
CA ILE A 224 -12.53 -0.40 -11.66
C ILE A 224 -12.41 1.10 -11.41
N ASP A 225 -13.34 1.88 -11.95
CA ASP A 225 -13.46 3.31 -11.72
C ASP A 225 -14.59 3.59 -10.71
N PRO A 226 -14.28 3.96 -9.46
CA PRO A 226 -15.27 4.31 -8.46
C PRO A 226 -16.10 5.57 -8.77
N GLU A 227 -15.59 6.50 -9.57
CA GLU A 227 -16.29 7.75 -9.88
C GLU A 227 -17.44 7.51 -10.85
N THR A 228 -17.20 6.66 -11.85
CA THR A 228 -18.19 6.35 -12.90
C THR A 228 -18.92 5.03 -12.69
N ASN A 229 -18.50 4.22 -11.71
CA ASN A 229 -18.93 2.83 -11.52
C ASN A 229 -18.83 2.04 -12.83
N THR A 230 -17.69 2.15 -13.51
CA THR A 230 -17.36 1.37 -14.70
C THR A 230 -16.17 0.47 -14.42
N ALA A 231 -16.04 -0.60 -15.21
CA ALA A 231 -14.93 -1.52 -15.10
C ALA A 231 -14.42 -1.91 -16.49
N ASP A 232 -13.12 -2.13 -16.60
CA ASP A 232 -12.41 -2.48 -17.83
C ASP A 232 -11.41 -3.60 -17.59
N ALA A 233 -11.50 -4.66 -18.39
CA ALA A 233 -10.57 -5.80 -18.39
C ALA A 233 -9.77 -5.88 -19.71
N THR A 234 -9.73 -4.80 -20.49
CA THR A 234 -9.19 -4.80 -21.86
C THR A 234 -7.97 -3.90 -22.05
N THR A 235 -7.76 -2.90 -21.18
CA THR A 235 -6.57 -2.03 -21.22
C THR A 235 -5.29 -2.80 -20.91
N ILE A 236 -5.23 -3.51 -19.79
CA ILE A 236 -4.09 -4.36 -19.41
C ILE A 236 -4.48 -5.82 -19.61
N LYS A 237 -4.02 -6.42 -20.72
CA LYS A 237 -4.36 -7.79 -21.13
C LYS A 237 -3.16 -8.51 -21.73
N GLY A 238 -3.32 -9.80 -22.00
CA GLY A 238 -2.26 -10.63 -22.60
C GLY A 238 -1.26 -11.14 -21.56
N LEU A 239 -1.63 -11.13 -20.28
CA LEU A 239 -0.87 -11.79 -19.24
C LEU A 239 -0.88 -13.30 -19.47
N GLU A 240 0.18 -13.97 -18.98
CA GLU A 240 0.31 -15.42 -19.07
C GLU A 240 -0.88 -16.17 -18.48
N GLN A 241 -1.14 -17.38 -18.98
CA GLN A 241 -2.10 -18.29 -18.36
C GLN A 241 -1.49 -18.96 -17.13
N GLY A 242 -2.32 -19.28 -16.15
CA GLY A 242 -1.90 -19.98 -14.94
C GLY A 242 -2.88 -19.74 -13.81
N ASP A 243 -2.94 -20.68 -12.86
CA ASP A 243 -3.87 -20.61 -11.74
C ASP A 243 -3.22 -19.97 -10.52
N LEU A 244 -3.91 -19.00 -9.91
CA LEU A 244 -3.51 -18.36 -8.64
C LEU A 244 -2.06 -17.83 -8.67
N LYS A 245 -1.68 -17.20 -9.78
CA LYS A 245 -0.36 -16.61 -10.05
C LYS A 245 0.03 -15.58 -9.00
N TRP A 246 -0.79 -14.54 -8.84
CA TRP A 246 -0.58 -13.46 -7.87
C TRP A 246 -1.81 -13.29 -6.97
N HIS A 247 -1.59 -13.01 -5.68
CA HIS A 247 -2.67 -13.01 -4.69
C HIS A 247 -3.09 -11.61 -4.22
N SER A 248 -2.12 -10.74 -3.96
CA SER A 248 -2.36 -9.37 -3.48
C SER A 248 -1.41 -8.39 -4.17
N GLY A 249 -1.55 -7.10 -3.90
CA GLY A 249 -0.65 -6.08 -4.41
C GLY A 249 -0.35 -5.02 -3.35
N ALA A 250 0.86 -4.46 -3.41
CA ALA A 250 1.26 -3.31 -2.61
C ALA A 250 1.58 -2.14 -3.52
N LEU A 251 0.93 -1.00 -3.26
CA LEU A 251 1.16 0.27 -3.97
C LEU A 251 2.37 0.98 -3.38
N THR A 252 3.19 1.55 -4.26
CA THR A 252 4.30 2.43 -3.91
C THR A 252 4.00 3.88 -4.33
N ASP A 253 4.75 4.84 -3.79
CA ASP A 253 4.50 6.27 -4.00
C ASP A 253 4.71 6.74 -5.45
N ASN A 254 5.48 5.98 -6.24
CA ASN A 254 5.68 6.25 -7.66
C ASN A 254 4.54 5.70 -8.56
N GLY A 255 3.47 5.17 -7.97
CA GLY A 255 2.32 4.64 -8.70
C GLY A 255 2.51 3.24 -9.26
N LEU A 256 3.52 2.48 -8.79
CA LEU A 256 3.69 1.08 -9.13
C LEU A 256 3.01 0.17 -8.11
N ILE A 257 2.27 -0.83 -8.59
CA ILE A 257 1.70 -1.90 -7.77
C ILE A 257 2.54 -3.16 -7.97
N TYR A 258 3.11 -3.68 -6.88
CA TYR A 258 3.86 -4.93 -6.87
C TYR A 258 2.96 -6.08 -6.43
N CYS A 259 2.66 -6.96 -7.36
CA CYS A 259 1.77 -8.10 -7.17
C CYS A 259 2.51 -9.28 -6.55
N ILE A 260 2.02 -9.75 -5.40
CA ILE A 260 2.66 -10.80 -4.62
C ILE A 260 2.45 -12.17 -5.27
N PRO A 261 3.52 -12.89 -5.63
CA PRO A 261 3.41 -14.20 -6.26
C PRO A 261 2.94 -15.26 -5.26
N ARG A 262 1.95 -16.04 -5.67
CA ARG A 262 1.53 -17.26 -4.97
C ARG A 262 2.01 -18.50 -5.72
N ASN A 263 1.65 -18.62 -6.99
CA ASN A 263 2.09 -19.70 -7.88
C ASN A 263 2.96 -19.22 -9.05
N ALA A 264 3.06 -17.91 -9.28
CA ALA A 264 3.94 -17.35 -10.30
C ALA A 264 5.42 -17.46 -9.88
N ASP A 265 6.29 -17.63 -10.87
CA ASP A 265 7.75 -17.68 -10.67
C ASP A 265 8.41 -16.30 -10.68
N HIS A 266 7.61 -15.24 -10.69
CA HIS A 266 8.06 -13.86 -10.78
C HIS A 266 7.04 -12.88 -10.19
N VAL A 267 7.52 -11.71 -9.78
CA VAL A 267 6.70 -10.58 -9.35
C VAL A 267 6.14 -9.87 -10.58
N LEU A 268 4.84 -9.61 -10.61
CA LEU A 268 4.19 -8.72 -11.58
C LEU A 268 4.20 -7.31 -11.02
N VAL A 269 4.60 -6.33 -11.83
CA VAL A 269 4.49 -4.90 -11.51
C VAL A 269 3.49 -4.26 -12.47
N ILE A 270 2.51 -3.56 -11.93
CA ILE A 270 1.53 -2.79 -12.70
C ILE A 270 1.89 -1.31 -12.53
N ASP A 271 2.16 -0.63 -13.65
CA ASP A 271 2.32 0.82 -13.67
C ASP A 271 0.95 1.48 -13.87
N THR A 272 0.50 2.18 -12.83
CA THR A 272 -0.84 2.80 -12.82
C THR A 272 -0.90 4.13 -13.57
N ASN A 273 0.25 4.72 -13.91
CA ASN A 273 0.34 5.96 -14.69
C ASN A 273 0.26 5.67 -16.19
N THR A 274 0.87 4.57 -16.63
CA THR A 274 0.94 4.19 -18.05
C THR A 274 -0.02 3.06 -18.43
N HIS A 275 -0.64 2.40 -17.44
CA HIS A 275 -1.44 1.19 -17.62
C HIS A 275 -0.66 0.09 -18.36
N THR A 276 0.59 -0.14 -17.94
CA THR A 276 1.45 -1.18 -18.48
C THR A 276 1.92 -2.12 -17.37
N VAL A 277 2.57 -3.21 -17.75
CA VAL A 277 3.09 -4.21 -16.81
C VAL A 277 4.53 -4.57 -17.12
N SER A 278 5.27 -4.94 -16.08
CA SER A 278 6.60 -5.54 -16.17
C SER A 278 6.73 -6.69 -15.16
N PHE A 279 7.80 -7.47 -15.27
CA PHE A 279 8.06 -8.62 -14.41
C PHE A 279 9.51 -8.68 -13.97
N PHE A 280 9.78 -9.18 -12.76
CA PHE A 280 11.13 -9.44 -12.26
C PHE A 280 11.15 -10.56 -11.22
N GLY A 281 12.37 -10.99 -10.84
CA GLY A 281 12.58 -12.03 -9.84
C GLY A 281 12.27 -13.43 -10.38
N SER A 282 13.01 -13.90 -11.39
CA SER A 282 12.85 -15.24 -11.96
C SER A 282 13.21 -16.34 -10.95
N ASP A 283 12.46 -17.44 -10.97
CA ASP A 283 12.71 -18.68 -10.21
C ASP A 283 12.71 -18.48 -8.68
N LEU A 284 11.63 -17.88 -8.16
CA LEU A 284 11.45 -17.64 -6.72
C LEU A 284 11.41 -18.91 -5.83
N GLY A 285 11.51 -20.12 -6.41
CA GLY A 285 11.65 -21.37 -5.67
C GLY A 285 10.35 -21.84 -5.00
N GLU A 286 10.40 -22.14 -3.69
CA GLU A 286 9.23 -22.55 -2.89
C GLU A 286 8.23 -21.40 -2.69
N LYS A 287 7.53 -21.06 -3.77
CA LYS A 287 6.46 -20.06 -3.82
C LYS A 287 5.20 -20.57 -3.12
N SER A 288 4.56 -19.64 -2.42
CA SER A 288 3.18 -19.70 -1.91
C SER A 288 3.06 -18.59 -0.87
N TRP A 289 3.27 -17.35 -1.34
CA TRP A 289 3.02 -16.15 -0.55
C TRP A 289 1.65 -15.58 -0.90
N GLN A 290 1.08 -14.77 -0.02
CA GLN A 290 -0.25 -14.20 -0.24
C GLN A 290 -0.30 -12.68 -0.04
N GLY A 291 -0.74 -12.21 1.12
CA GLY A 291 -0.78 -10.78 1.45
C GLY A 291 0.64 -10.23 1.65
N GLY A 292 0.90 -9.05 1.10
CA GLY A 292 2.13 -8.30 1.33
C GLY A 292 1.83 -6.89 1.78
N VAL A 293 2.76 -6.29 2.54
CA VAL A 293 2.67 -4.90 2.98
C VAL A 293 3.97 -4.17 2.69
N LEU A 294 3.84 -2.95 2.17
CA LEU A 294 4.97 -2.03 1.97
C LEU A 294 5.34 -1.41 3.32
N ALA A 295 6.59 -1.59 3.73
CA ALA A 295 7.19 -0.90 4.88
C ALA A 295 7.81 0.43 4.45
N PRO A 296 8.03 1.40 5.38
CA PRO A 296 8.55 2.73 5.05
C PRO A 296 9.93 2.74 4.39
N ASN A 297 10.70 1.66 4.53
CA ASN A 297 12.02 1.50 3.90
C ASN A 297 11.96 1.07 2.43
N GLY A 298 10.77 1.05 1.81
CA GLY A 298 10.60 0.64 0.42
C GLY A 298 10.62 -0.88 0.20
N LEU A 299 10.62 -1.68 1.27
CA LEU A 299 10.55 -3.13 1.17
C LEU A 299 9.11 -3.61 1.36
N ILE A 300 8.72 -4.60 0.56
CA ILE A 300 7.45 -5.30 0.74
C ILE A 300 7.72 -6.65 1.38
N PHE A 301 6.99 -6.96 2.45
CA PHE A 301 7.09 -8.24 3.17
C PHE A 301 5.84 -9.08 2.90
N ALA A 302 6.00 -10.21 2.22
CA ALA A 302 4.92 -11.08 1.81
C ALA A 302 4.76 -12.29 2.74
N ALA A 303 3.54 -12.50 3.23
CA ALA A 303 3.21 -13.53 4.21
C ALA A 303 3.39 -14.95 3.63
N PRO A 304 4.13 -15.85 4.33
CA PRO A 304 4.30 -17.24 3.92
C PRO A 304 3.03 -18.06 4.20
N TYR A 305 2.28 -18.36 3.15
CA TYR A 305 1.08 -19.20 3.25
C TYR A 305 1.48 -20.67 3.38
N THR A 306 2.11 -21.25 2.36
CA THR A 306 2.78 -22.56 2.49
C THR A 306 4.29 -22.48 2.26
N ALA A 307 4.82 -21.33 1.82
CA ALA A 307 6.25 -21.10 1.69
C ALA A 307 6.95 -21.20 3.06
N SER A 308 8.22 -21.62 3.07
CA SER A 308 9.07 -21.80 4.27
C SER A 308 9.84 -20.54 4.68
N ASN A 309 9.62 -19.43 3.97
CA ASN A 309 10.32 -18.16 4.14
C ASN A 309 9.40 -16.98 3.86
N VAL A 310 9.72 -15.79 4.39
CA VAL A 310 9.08 -14.54 3.98
C VAL A 310 9.74 -14.08 2.68
N LEU A 311 8.93 -13.77 1.67
CA LEU A 311 9.44 -13.07 0.48
C LEU A 311 9.55 -11.58 0.80
N ILE A 312 10.76 -11.05 0.65
CA ILE A 312 11.05 -9.63 0.74
C ILE A 312 11.26 -9.11 -0.68
N ILE A 313 10.56 -8.05 -1.06
CA ILE A 313 10.70 -7.40 -2.36
C ILE A 313 11.27 -6.00 -2.13
N ASP A 314 12.39 -5.69 -2.75
CA ASP A 314 12.96 -4.34 -2.75
C ASP A 314 12.43 -3.56 -3.96
N THR A 315 11.59 -2.56 -3.68
CA THR A 315 10.92 -1.75 -4.72
C THR A 315 11.84 -0.68 -5.33
N ASN A 316 12.98 -0.40 -4.71
CA ASN A 316 13.96 0.54 -5.25
C ASN A 316 14.87 -0.13 -6.28
N THR A 317 15.17 -1.42 -6.08
CA THR A 317 16.09 -2.17 -6.94
C THR A 317 15.41 -3.21 -7.83
N ASN A 318 14.11 -3.47 -7.64
CA ASN A 318 13.38 -4.57 -8.28
C ASN A 318 14.08 -5.92 -8.07
N THR A 319 14.42 -6.20 -6.82
CA THR A 319 15.03 -7.47 -6.41
C THR A 319 14.20 -8.17 -5.34
N THR A 320 14.46 -9.46 -5.15
CA THR A 320 13.77 -10.29 -4.17
C THR A 320 14.76 -10.99 -3.26
N ASP A 321 14.39 -11.16 -2.00
CA ASP A 321 15.14 -11.94 -1.01
C ASP A 321 14.21 -12.95 -0.33
N THR A 322 14.56 -14.22 -0.45
CA THR A 322 13.86 -15.38 0.16
C THR A 322 14.74 -16.08 1.20
N THR A 323 15.84 -15.45 1.60
CA THR A 323 16.92 -16.05 2.40
C THR A 323 17.08 -15.43 3.78
N SER A 324 16.74 -14.15 3.96
CA SER A 324 16.88 -13.47 5.26
C SER A 324 15.97 -14.03 6.35
N ILE A 325 14.72 -14.37 6.03
CA ILE A 325 13.74 -14.90 6.99
C ILE A 325 13.29 -16.27 6.50
N THR A 326 13.97 -17.31 6.96
CA THR A 326 13.78 -18.71 6.52
C THR A 326 13.56 -19.65 7.71
N GLY A 327 13.44 -20.95 7.44
CA GLY A 327 13.32 -21.97 8.48
C GLY A 327 11.99 -21.89 9.24
N LEU A 328 11.00 -21.21 8.68
CA LEU A 328 9.68 -21.13 9.28
C LEU A 328 9.09 -22.55 9.29
N SER A 329 8.50 -22.93 10.42
CA SER A 329 7.85 -24.23 10.63
C SER A 329 6.41 -24.04 11.11
N GLY A 330 5.71 -25.12 11.49
CA GLY A 330 4.32 -25.09 11.94
C GLY A 330 3.32 -25.60 10.90
N THR A 331 2.05 -25.68 11.32
CA THR A 331 0.95 -26.24 10.50
C THR A 331 0.64 -25.32 9.32
N ILE A 332 0.75 -25.86 8.10
CA ILE A 332 0.35 -25.16 6.88
C ILE A 332 -1.16 -25.29 6.62
N PRO A 333 -1.79 -24.29 5.98
CA PRO A 333 -1.25 -22.97 5.70
C PRO A 333 -1.02 -22.13 6.96
N ARG A 334 0.04 -21.32 6.96
CA ARG A 334 0.50 -20.60 8.16
C ARG A 334 -0.04 -19.19 8.22
N TRP A 335 0.42 -18.29 7.36
CA TRP A 335 0.02 -16.88 7.37
C TRP A 335 -0.47 -16.41 6.01
N THR A 336 -1.51 -15.57 5.96
CA THR A 336 -2.14 -15.15 4.68
C THR A 336 -2.05 -13.66 4.42
N SER A 337 -1.86 -12.84 5.45
CA SER A 337 -1.86 -11.38 5.33
C SER A 337 -0.74 -10.80 6.18
N ALA A 338 -0.15 -9.71 5.71
CA ALA A 338 0.84 -8.92 6.43
C ALA A 338 0.24 -7.53 6.70
N VAL A 339 0.41 -7.04 7.92
CA VAL A 339 -0.11 -5.74 8.36
C VAL A 339 1.02 -4.98 9.03
N LEU A 340 1.36 -3.80 8.52
CA LEU A 340 2.29 -2.88 9.16
C LEU A 340 1.58 -2.19 10.30
N ALA A 341 2.07 -2.36 11.53
CA ALA A 341 1.53 -1.71 12.72
C ALA A 341 2.17 -0.33 12.95
N PRO A 342 1.56 0.55 13.78
CA PRO A 342 2.12 1.86 14.13
C PRO A 342 3.53 1.79 14.74
N ASN A 343 3.85 0.68 15.40
CA ASN A 343 5.16 0.43 15.99
C ASN A 343 6.28 0.09 14.98
N GLY A 344 5.97 0.08 13.69
CA GLY A 344 6.90 -0.20 12.61
C GLY A 344 7.15 -1.69 12.34
N LEU A 345 6.57 -2.60 13.13
CA LEU A 345 6.67 -4.04 12.90
C LEU A 345 5.57 -4.53 11.96
N VAL A 346 5.86 -5.61 11.24
CA VAL A 346 4.91 -6.28 10.35
C VAL A 346 4.37 -7.52 11.03
N TYR A 347 3.06 -7.56 11.24
CA TYR A 347 2.34 -8.67 11.86
C TYR A 347 1.66 -9.49 10.77
N MET A 348 1.97 -10.79 10.74
CA MET A 348 1.38 -11.70 9.78
C MET A 348 0.29 -12.54 10.42
N ILE A 349 -0.91 -12.51 9.83
CA ILE A 349 -2.12 -13.09 10.42
C ILE A 349 -2.15 -14.61 10.21
N PRO A 350 -2.35 -15.40 11.28
CA PRO A 350 -2.38 -16.84 11.22
C PRO A 350 -3.63 -17.37 10.54
N VAL A 351 -3.48 -18.55 9.95
CA VAL A 351 -4.53 -19.28 9.24
C VAL A 351 -4.79 -20.62 9.94
N SER A 352 -3.84 -21.56 9.88
CA SER A 352 -3.92 -22.85 10.60
C SER A 352 -2.80 -23.04 11.62
N THR A 353 -1.88 -22.08 11.73
CA THR A 353 -0.83 -22.07 12.77
C THR A 353 -1.29 -21.23 13.96
N ALA A 354 -1.04 -21.67 15.18
CA ALA A 354 -1.44 -20.96 16.40
C ALA A 354 -0.37 -19.93 16.86
N ALA A 355 0.18 -19.15 15.93
CA ALA A 355 1.19 -18.14 16.24
C ALA A 355 1.14 -16.98 15.27
N ILE A 356 1.34 -15.76 15.78
CA ILE A 356 1.58 -14.56 14.98
C ILE A 356 3.05 -14.53 14.58
N LEU A 357 3.35 -14.34 13.30
CA LEU A 357 4.71 -14.06 12.84
C LEU A 357 4.91 -12.54 12.81
N ILE A 358 5.92 -12.07 13.53
CA ILE A 358 6.25 -10.66 13.67
C ILE A 358 7.59 -10.44 13.00
N VAL A 359 7.62 -9.57 12.00
CA VAL A 359 8.82 -9.22 11.23
C VAL A 359 9.23 -7.80 11.60
N ASP A 360 10.53 -7.63 11.87
CA ASP A 360 11.19 -6.34 11.98
C ASP A 360 11.71 -5.95 10.58
N PRO A 361 11.12 -4.93 9.92
CA PRO A 361 11.53 -4.52 8.58
C PRO A 361 12.95 -3.97 8.50
N ILE A 362 13.47 -3.42 9.60
CA ILE A 362 14.79 -2.78 9.67
C ILE A 362 15.87 -3.85 9.74
N THR A 363 15.74 -4.80 10.66
CA THR A 363 16.74 -5.87 10.83
C THR A 363 16.51 -7.06 9.91
N ARG A 364 15.35 -7.13 9.23
CA ARG A 364 14.92 -8.26 8.38
C ARG A 364 14.95 -9.59 9.13
N THR A 365 14.57 -9.54 10.40
CA THR A 365 14.47 -10.72 11.26
C THR A 365 13.02 -10.94 11.66
N ALA A 366 12.68 -12.16 12.03
CA ALA A 366 11.33 -12.48 12.50
C ALA A 366 11.34 -13.29 13.79
N GLY A 367 10.28 -13.14 14.57
CA GLY A 367 9.94 -13.97 15.71
C GLY A 367 8.49 -14.40 15.65
N THR A 368 8.12 -15.42 16.42
CA THR A 368 6.72 -15.87 16.53
C THR A 368 6.23 -15.72 17.96
N THR A 369 5.02 -15.16 18.11
CA THR A 369 4.31 -15.12 19.39
C THR A 369 3.15 -16.12 19.35
N PRO A 370 3.13 -17.14 20.22
CA PRO A 370 2.03 -18.10 20.28
C PRO A 370 0.70 -17.43 20.67
N ILE A 371 -0.40 -17.95 20.15
CA ILE A 371 -1.75 -17.65 20.62
C ILE A 371 -2.13 -18.75 21.61
N THR A 372 -2.20 -18.43 22.90
CA THR A 372 -2.43 -19.44 23.96
C THR A 372 -3.86 -19.48 24.48
N ASP A 373 -4.56 -18.35 24.43
CA ASP A 373 -5.81 -18.16 25.17
C ASP A 373 -7.05 -18.18 24.25
N ILE A 374 -6.86 -18.49 22.97
CA ILE A 374 -7.89 -18.51 21.93
C ILE A 374 -7.75 -19.82 21.15
N ASP A 375 -8.87 -20.48 20.87
CA ASP A 375 -8.87 -21.64 19.99
C ASP A 375 -8.60 -21.21 18.54
N VAL A 376 -7.61 -21.86 17.90
CA VAL A 376 -7.21 -21.57 16.52
C VAL A 376 -7.62 -22.76 15.65
N PRO A 377 -8.85 -22.80 15.13
CA PRO A 377 -9.25 -23.85 14.20
C PRO A 377 -8.45 -23.77 12.90
N ALA A 378 -8.49 -24.84 12.11
CA ALA A 378 -7.92 -24.80 10.76
C ALA A 378 -8.60 -23.72 9.93
N LEU A 379 -7.82 -22.91 9.21
CA LEU A 379 -8.31 -21.77 8.41
C LEU A 379 -9.12 -20.76 9.25
N ALA A 380 -8.70 -20.48 10.49
CA ALA A 380 -9.42 -19.62 11.42
C ALA A 380 -9.69 -18.22 10.83
N TRP A 381 -8.63 -17.52 10.42
CA TRP A 381 -8.72 -16.16 9.91
C TRP A 381 -8.10 -16.02 8.52
N PHE A 382 -8.68 -15.14 7.71
CA PHE A 382 -8.21 -14.82 6.38
C PHE A 382 -8.22 -13.32 6.13
N GLY A 383 -7.06 -12.70 6.37
CA GLY A 383 -6.85 -11.27 6.24
C GLY A 383 -6.69 -10.57 7.58
N GLY A 384 -5.81 -9.58 7.62
CA GLY A 384 -5.64 -8.66 8.74
C GLY A 384 -5.95 -7.24 8.32
N VAL A 385 -6.56 -6.48 9.23
CA VAL A 385 -6.87 -5.07 9.01
C VAL A 385 -6.37 -4.27 10.19
N LEU A 386 -5.53 -3.28 9.93
CA LEU A 386 -5.16 -2.27 10.93
C LEU A 386 -6.34 -1.33 11.14
N ALA A 387 -6.82 -1.20 12.37
CA ALA A 387 -7.83 -0.22 12.74
C ALA A 387 -7.19 1.14 13.04
N LYS A 388 -8.00 2.22 13.01
CA LYS A 388 -7.57 3.58 13.40
C LYS A 388 -7.08 3.67 14.85
N THR A 389 -7.46 2.70 15.69
CA THR A 389 -7.03 2.59 17.09
C THR A 389 -5.62 2.03 17.26
N GLY A 390 -5.00 1.53 16.18
CA GLY A 390 -3.69 0.85 16.23
C GLY A 390 -3.78 -0.68 16.39
N GLY A 391 -4.94 -1.19 16.82
CA GLY A 391 -5.18 -2.64 16.90
C GLY A 391 -5.31 -3.29 15.53
N ILE A 392 -4.90 -4.55 15.42
CA ILE A 392 -5.02 -5.34 14.19
C ILE A 392 -6.11 -6.40 14.36
N TYR A 393 -6.99 -6.52 13.39
CA TYR A 393 -8.14 -7.41 13.46
C TYR A 393 -8.06 -8.48 12.37
N GLY A 394 -8.03 -9.75 12.77
CA GLY A 394 -8.05 -10.91 11.90
C GLY A 394 -9.47 -11.28 11.50
N ILE A 395 -9.72 -11.35 10.20
CA ILE A 395 -11.07 -11.55 9.65
C ILE A 395 -11.45 -13.04 9.69
N PRO A 396 -12.58 -13.42 10.30
CA PRO A 396 -12.96 -14.82 10.47
C PRO A 396 -13.32 -15.47 9.13
N TYR A 397 -12.65 -16.58 8.81
CA TYR A 397 -12.91 -17.40 7.63
C TYR A 397 -13.68 -18.67 8.02
N SER A 398 -13.03 -19.59 8.73
CA SER A 398 -13.66 -20.72 9.43
C SER A 398 -13.76 -20.48 10.94
N GLY A 399 -13.01 -19.50 11.45
CA GLY A 399 -13.04 -19.10 12.85
C GLY A 399 -14.43 -18.64 13.28
N GLN A 400 -14.78 -18.96 14.52
CA GLN A 400 -16.05 -18.57 15.13
C GLN A 400 -16.00 -17.20 15.79
N GLU A 401 -14.83 -16.57 15.80
CA GLU A 401 -14.60 -15.28 16.44
C GLU A 401 -13.64 -14.42 15.60
N VAL A 402 -13.73 -13.12 15.73
CA VAL A 402 -12.75 -12.16 15.19
C VAL A 402 -11.52 -12.18 16.08
N LEU A 403 -10.33 -12.24 15.49
CA LEU A 403 -9.08 -12.07 16.22
C LEU A 403 -8.81 -10.58 16.42
N GLY A 404 -8.50 -10.16 17.64
CA GLY A 404 -7.98 -8.83 17.96
C GLY A 404 -6.54 -8.95 18.45
N LEU A 405 -5.66 -8.14 17.88
CA LEU A 405 -4.26 -8.01 18.29
C LEU A 405 -4.03 -6.57 18.72
N ASP A 406 -3.40 -6.40 19.87
CA ASP A 406 -2.82 -5.12 20.27
C ASP A 406 -1.30 -5.21 20.10
N PRO A 407 -0.74 -4.57 19.04
CA PRO A 407 0.71 -4.53 18.81
C PRO A 407 1.51 -3.90 19.96
N GLY A 408 0.85 -3.21 20.89
CA GLY A 408 1.51 -2.36 21.86
C GLY A 408 1.79 -0.96 21.32
N CYS A 409 2.78 -0.30 21.91
CA CYS A 409 3.07 1.13 21.70
C CYS A 409 3.50 1.52 20.30
#